data_AF-A0A364NJK8-F1
#
_entry.id   AF-A0A364NJK8-F1
#
_cell.length_a   1.000
_cell.length_b   1.000
_cell.length_c   1.000
_cell.angle_alpha   90.00
_cell.angle_beta   90.00
_cell.angle_gamma   90.00
#
_symmetry.space_group_name_H-M   'P 1'
#
loop_
_entity.id
_entity.type
_entity.pdbx_description
1 polymer ?
#
loop_
_entity_poly.entity_id
_entity_poly.type
_entity_poly.pdbx_seq_one_letter_code
_entity_poly.pdbx_strand_id
1 'polypeptide(L)'
;MSTIDSFSEGECTTSQGCDAIDLIIDPRPKDLGGFSVRRCLPVRERRSVGPWVFFDEMGMAHFPAGKGVNVRPHPHINLATVTYLFEGEILHRDSLGSHQPIRPGDINLMVAGKGIVHSERERDEVNSVPHSLHGLQLWLALPDADEEIEPAFYHYPSSDIPAVNLEGVKVGSFQPSCPKYYA
;
A
#
# COMPACT_ATOMS: atom_id res chain seq x y z
N MET A 1 -8.71 -23.21 1.50
CA MET A 1 -7.63 -23.62 2.42
C MET A 1 -6.74 -22.41 2.62
N SER A 2 -6.94 -21.70 3.72
CA SER A 2 -6.16 -20.52 4.10
C SER A 2 -4.75 -20.97 4.44
N THR A 3 -3.76 -20.55 3.67
CA THR A 3 -2.32 -20.82 3.88
C THR A 3 -1.58 -19.51 4.07
N ILE A 4 -2.09 -18.69 4.98
CA ILE A 4 -1.30 -17.66 5.62
C ILE A 4 -1.16 -18.16 7.06
N ASP A 5 -0.08 -18.90 7.30
CA ASP A 5 0.35 -19.22 8.66
C ASP A 5 0.40 -17.93 9.48
N SER A 6 -0.05 -18.02 10.73
CA SER A 6 0.00 -16.95 11.71
C SER A 6 1.36 -16.27 11.68
N PHE A 7 1.43 -15.03 11.21
CA PHE A 7 2.63 -14.20 11.35
C PHE A 7 2.92 -14.09 12.84
N SER A 8 4.00 -14.71 13.31
CA SER A 8 4.54 -14.38 14.64
C SER A 8 5.15 -13.00 14.52
N GLU A 9 4.48 -11.99 15.04
CA GLU A 9 5.09 -10.68 15.25
C GLU A 9 6.27 -10.86 16.22
N GLY A 10 7.49 -10.83 15.70
CA GLY A 10 8.67 -10.70 16.52
C GLY A 10 8.88 -9.22 16.85
N GLU A 11 9.01 -8.88 18.13
CA GLU A 11 9.53 -7.55 18.49
C GLU A 11 10.95 -7.41 17.94
N CYS A 12 11.13 -6.49 16.99
CA CYS A 12 12.47 -6.09 16.57
C CYS A 12 13.07 -5.22 17.68
N THR A 13 13.86 -5.83 18.57
CA THR A 13 14.54 -5.12 19.67
C THR A 13 15.81 -4.39 19.24
N THR A 14 16.12 -4.41 17.93
CA THR A 14 17.35 -3.83 17.38
C THR A 14 17.13 -2.34 17.11
N SER A 15 17.63 -1.50 18.01
CA SER A 15 17.61 -0.03 17.88
C SER A 15 18.88 0.55 17.24
N GLN A 16 19.90 -0.29 17.00
CA GLN A 16 21.15 0.08 16.35
C GLN A 16 21.45 -0.91 15.22
N GLY A 17 21.64 -0.38 14.01
CA GLY A 17 22.01 -1.18 12.85
C GLY A 17 23.48 -1.61 12.93
N CYS A 18 23.88 -2.60 12.13
CA CYS A 18 25.29 -2.84 11.82
C CYS A 18 25.80 -1.81 10.81
N ASP A 19 27.10 -1.83 10.49
CA ASP A 19 27.72 -0.90 9.52
C ASP A 19 27.07 -0.90 8.12
N ALA A 20 26.28 -1.94 7.79
CA ALA A 20 25.54 -2.03 6.53
C ALA A 20 24.18 -1.29 6.55
N ILE A 21 23.70 -0.86 7.71
CA ILE A 21 22.41 -0.18 7.89
C ILE A 21 22.67 1.32 8.10
N ASP A 22 22.33 2.11 7.09
CA ASP A 22 22.52 3.57 7.09
C ASP A 22 21.58 4.31 8.07
N LEU A 23 20.30 3.89 8.15
CA LEU A 23 19.30 4.53 9.00
C LEU A 23 18.21 3.54 9.44
N ILE A 24 17.92 3.51 10.74
CA ILE A 24 16.71 2.88 11.29
C ILE A 24 15.66 3.98 11.47
N ILE A 25 14.47 3.76 10.91
CA ILE A 25 13.32 4.67 11.03
C ILE A 25 12.27 4.00 11.89
N ASP A 26 11.94 4.62 13.03
CA ASP A 26 10.80 4.23 13.85
C ASP A 26 9.51 4.84 13.27
N PRO A 27 8.59 4.04 12.72
CA PRO A 27 7.37 4.57 12.11
C PRO A 27 6.48 5.25 13.14
N ARG A 28 5.88 6.39 12.77
CA ARG A 28 5.01 7.15 13.68
C ARG A 28 3.54 6.91 13.39
N PRO A 29 2.68 6.77 14.41
CA PRO A 29 1.25 6.66 14.19
C PRO A 29 0.69 7.96 13.61
N LYS A 30 -0.20 7.84 12.64
CA LYS A 30 -0.92 8.95 11.99
C LYS A 30 -2.39 8.61 11.85
N ASP A 31 -3.26 9.45 12.41
CA ASP A 31 -4.70 9.32 12.25
C ASP A 31 -5.15 9.89 10.89
N LEU A 32 -5.97 9.11 10.17
CA LEU A 32 -6.59 9.43 8.88
C LEU A 32 -8.11 9.66 9.01
N GLY A 33 -8.62 9.85 10.23
CA GLY A 33 -10.03 10.16 10.48
C GLY A 33 -10.86 8.93 10.84
N GLY A 34 -10.40 8.16 11.83
CA GLY A 34 -11.06 6.93 12.31
C GLY A 34 -10.28 5.65 12.03
N PHE A 35 -9.12 5.79 11.39
CA PHE A 35 -8.15 4.74 11.11
C PHE A 35 -6.75 5.31 11.28
N SER A 36 -5.85 4.56 11.92
CA SER A 36 -4.46 4.96 12.09
C SER A 36 -3.53 4.12 11.24
N VAL A 37 -2.54 4.77 10.66
CA VAL A 37 -1.44 4.15 9.93
C VAL A 37 -0.13 4.38 10.67
N ARG A 38 0.87 3.55 10.40
CA ARG A 38 2.25 3.78 10.83
C ARG A 38 3.07 4.31 9.66
N ARG A 39 3.46 5.58 9.74
CA ARG A 39 4.22 6.28 8.69
C ARG A 39 5.71 6.09 8.85
N CYS A 40 6.33 5.45 7.86
CA CYS A 40 7.79 5.27 7.76
C CYS A 40 8.44 6.32 6.84
N LEU A 41 7.79 6.70 5.74
CA LEU A 41 8.25 7.79 4.87
C LEU A 41 7.12 8.76 4.55
N PRO A 42 7.39 10.07 4.43
CA PRO A 42 8.68 10.73 4.71
C PRO A 42 8.92 10.99 6.20
N VAL A 43 10.19 11.02 6.61
CA VAL A 43 10.65 11.54 7.91
C VAL A 43 11.67 12.65 7.72
N ARG A 44 12.03 13.38 8.79
CA ARG A 44 12.94 14.52 8.70
C ARG A 44 14.33 14.11 8.19
N GLU A 45 14.79 12.94 8.62
CA GLU A 45 16.09 12.35 8.32
C GLU A 45 16.14 11.70 6.92
N ARG A 46 14.98 11.33 6.36
CA ARG A 46 14.86 10.64 5.07
C ARG A 46 13.52 10.96 4.42
N ARG A 47 13.57 11.75 3.35
CA ARG A 47 12.37 12.11 2.58
C ARG A 47 12.02 11.06 1.54
N SER A 48 12.99 10.32 1.03
CA SER A 48 12.79 9.28 0.02
C SER A 48 13.87 8.19 0.08
N VAL A 49 13.58 7.03 -0.52
CA VAL A 49 14.54 5.98 -0.83
C VAL A 49 14.41 5.65 -2.31
N GLY A 50 15.38 6.09 -3.12
CA GLY A 50 15.21 6.10 -4.57
C GLY A 50 13.93 6.88 -4.95
N PRO A 51 13.05 6.33 -5.79
CA PRO A 51 11.82 7.01 -6.20
C PRO A 51 10.68 6.89 -5.16
N TRP A 52 10.86 6.12 -4.08
CA TRP A 52 9.84 5.94 -3.03
C TRP A 52 9.81 7.14 -2.08
N VAL A 53 8.72 7.91 -2.10
CA VAL A 53 8.57 9.17 -1.34
C VAL A 53 7.57 9.06 -0.18
N PHE A 54 6.86 7.93 -0.09
CA PHE A 54 5.84 7.68 0.93
C PHE A 54 5.75 6.20 1.24
N PHE A 55 5.61 5.87 2.52
CA PHE A 55 5.42 4.51 2.99
C PHE A 55 4.60 4.54 4.28
N ASP A 56 3.35 4.09 4.19
CA ASP A 56 2.47 3.86 5.33
C ASP A 56 2.15 2.37 5.44
N GLU A 57 2.22 1.85 6.65
CA GLU A 57 1.59 0.58 7.00
C GLU A 57 0.21 0.86 7.59
N MET A 58 -0.79 0.21 7.01
CA MET A 58 -2.19 0.26 7.37
C MET A 58 -2.51 -0.89 8.35
N GLY A 59 -2.99 -0.62 9.56
CA GLY A 59 -3.39 -1.67 10.51
C GLY A 59 -2.24 -2.21 11.38
N MET A 60 -2.33 -3.40 12.00
CA MET A 60 -3.40 -4.41 12.08
C MET A 60 -4.62 -3.90 12.86
N ALA A 61 -5.58 -3.31 12.15
CA ALA A 61 -6.76 -2.73 12.76
C ALA A 61 -7.90 -3.74 12.81
N HIS A 62 -8.63 -3.74 13.91
CA HIS A 62 -9.91 -4.43 14.04
C HIS A 62 -11.01 -3.40 14.16
N PHE A 63 -12.02 -3.51 13.30
CA PHE A 63 -13.15 -2.60 13.29
C PHE A 63 -14.43 -3.30 13.73
N PRO A 64 -15.25 -2.67 14.60
CA PRO A 64 -16.62 -3.11 14.80
C PRO A 64 -17.45 -2.82 13.54
N ALA A 65 -18.59 -3.52 13.40
CA ALA A 65 -19.55 -3.24 12.34
C ALA A 65 -19.96 -1.75 12.31
N GLY A 66 -20.04 -1.17 11.11
CA GLY A 66 -20.36 0.24 10.87
C GLY A 66 -19.17 1.19 10.99
N LYS A 67 -17.95 0.67 11.21
CA LYS A 67 -16.69 1.42 11.28
C LYS A 67 -15.66 0.77 10.36
N GLY A 68 -14.71 1.57 9.88
CA GLY A 68 -13.69 1.10 8.94
C GLY A 68 -13.13 2.23 8.10
N VAL A 69 -12.40 1.89 7.05
CA VAL A 69 -11.74 2.84 6.16
C VAL A 69 -12.75 3.55 5.27
N ASN A 70 -12.67 4.89 5.25
CA ASN A 70 -13.52 5.74 4.43
C ASN A 70 -12.76 7.00 3.97
N VAL A 71 -11.70 6.80 3.20
CA VAL A 71 -10.95 7.91 2.60
C VAL A 71 -11.80 8.53 1.49
N ARG A 72 -12.19 9.79 1.70
CA ARG A 72 -13.01 10.55 0.76
C ARG A 72 -12.25 10.88 -0.53
N PRO A 73 -12.95 11.27 -1.62
CA PRO A 73 -12.32 11.68 -2.86
C PRO A 73 -11.21 12.71 -2.63
N HIS A 74 -10.01 12.42 -3.11
CA HIS A 74 -8.84 13.28 -3.01
C HIS A 74 -7.95 13.14 -4.27
N PRO A 75 -7.23 14.20 -4.67
CA PRO A 75 -6.39 14.19 -5.86
C PRO A 75 -4.97 13.69 -5.59
N HIS A 76 -4.33 13.14 -6.63
CA HIS A 76 -2.88 12.95 -6.74
C HIS A 76 -2.39 13.42 -8.12
N ILE A 77 -1.13 13.85 -8.21
CA ILE A 77 -0.42 14.23 -9.44
C ILE A 77 1.04 13.74 -9.36
N ASN A 78 1.69 13.56 -10.50
CA ASN A 78 3.14 13.32 -10.66
C ASN A 78 3.70 12.10 -9.90
N LEU A 79 2.84 11.18 -9.45
CA LEU A 79 3.23 10.00 -8.68
C LEU A 79 2.42 8.77 -9.10
N ALA A 80 2.86 7.60 -8.64
CA ALA A 80 2.06 6.38 -8.62
C ALA A 80 1.85 5.91 -7.17
N THR A 81 0.66 5.42 -6.85
CA THR A 81 0.38 4.74 -5.58
C THR A 81 0.39 3.23 -5.77
N VAL A 82 0.93 2.54 -4.78
CA VAL A 82 0.93 1.08 -4.68
C VAL A 82 0.24 0.69 -3.39
N THR A 83 -0.83 -0.09 -3.52
CA THR A 83 -1.55 -0.67 -2.37
C THR A 83 -1.37 -2.17 -2.38
N TYR A 84 -1.03 -2.75 -1.22
CA TYR A 84 -0.92 -4.19 -1.03
C TYR A 84 -1.57 -4.58 0.29
N LEU A 85 -2.45 -5.58 0.30
CA LEU A 85 -3.14 -6.01 1.53
C LEU A 85 -2.62 -7.35 2.04
N PHE A 86 -2.43 -7.45 3.35
CA PHE A 86 -2.20 -8.71 4.07
C PHE A 86 -3.51 -9.30 4.60
N GLU A 87 -4.46 -8.44 4.98
CA GLU A 87 -5.77 -8.81 5.51
C GLU A 87 -6.82 -7.75 5.16
N GLY A 88 -8.09 -8.15 5.05
CA GLY A 88 -9.20 -7.23 4.81
C GLY A 88 -9.48 -6.95 3.34
N GLU A 89 -10.22 -5.89 3.07
CA GLU A 89 -10.56 -5.46 1.71
C GLU A 89 -10.71 -3.94 1.66
N ILE A 90 -10.21 -3.32 0.60
CA ILE A 90 -10.47 -1.91 0.27
C ILE A 90 -11.10 -1.86 -1.12
N LEU A 91 -12.10 -1.01 -1.30
CA LEU A 91 -12.66 -0.63 -2.58
C LEU A 91 -12.00 0.65 -3.08
N HIS A 92 -11.30 0.54 -4.20
CA HIS A 92 -10.79 1.65 -4.98
C HIS A 92 -11.84 2.16 -5.97
N ARG A 93 -12.01 3.48 -6.03
CA ARG A 93 -12.79 4.17 -7.08
C ARG A 93 -12.06 5.42 -7.54
N ASP A 94 -12.04 5.68 -8.85
CA ASP A 94 -11.35 6.85 -9.39
C ASP A 94 -12.12 7.57 -10.51
N SER A 95 -11.55 8.69 -10.96
CA SER A 95 -12.08 9.54 -12.03
C SER A 95 -11.96 8.92 -13.44
N LEU A 96 -11.25 7.79 -13.59
CA LEU A 96 -11.25 7.01 -14.84
C LEU A 96 -12.46 6.07 -14.94
N GLY A 97 -13.21 5.93 -13.85
CA GLY A 97 -14.32 4.99 -13.74
C GLY A 97 -13.92 3.62 -13.19
N SER A 98 -12.68 3.45 -12.71
CA SER A 98 -12.27 2.21 -12.04
C SER A 98 -13.13 2.00 -10.79
N HIS A 99 -13.49 0.74 -10.54
CA HIS A 99 -14.25 0.31 -9.37
C HIS A 99 -13.77 -1.07 -8.95
N GLN A 100 -12.68 -1.12 -8.18
CA GLN A 100 -11.92 -2.35 -7.96
C GLN A 100 -11.74 -2.64 -6.46
N PRO A 101 -12.28 -3.74 -5.95
CA PRO A 101 -11.89 -4.24 -4.64
C PRO A 101 -10.50 -4.86 -4.69
N ILE A 102 -9.64 -4.47 -3.76
CA ILE A 102 -8.34 -5.08 -3.48
C ILE A 102 -8.48 -5.99 -2.25
N ARG A 103 -7.94 -7.21 -2.34
CA ARG A 103 -8.01 -8.26 -1.31
C ARG A 103 -6.61 -8.73 -0.90
N PRO A 104 -6.50 -9.62 0.10
CA PRO A 104 -5.20 -10.07 0.59
C PRO A 104 -4.35 -10.70 -0.51
N GLY A 105 -3.11 -10.22 -0.62
CA GLY A 105 -2.13 -10.62 -1.63
C GLY A 105 -2.26 -9.89 -2.96
N ASP A 106 -3.31 -9.12 -3.21
CA ASP A 106 -3.45 -8.35 -4.45
C ASP A 106 -2.60 -7.07 -4.40
N ILE A 107 -2.27 -6.53 -5.58
CA ILE A 107 -1.64 -5.22 -5.73
C ILE A 107 -2.51 -4.31 -6.61
N ASN A 108 -2.80 -3.10 -6.12
CA ASN A 108 -3.27 -2.01 -6.96
C ASN A 108 -2.12 -1.06 -7.26
N LEU A 109 -1.96 -0.70 -8.53
CA LEU A 109 -1.05 0.33 -9.00
C LEU A 109 -1.87 1.43 -9.69
N MET A 110 -1.93 2.61 -9.09
CA MET A 110 -2.57 3.78 -9.67
C MET A 110 -1.51 4.79 -10.08
N VAL A 111 -1.37 5.03 -11.38
CA VAL A 111 -0.49 6.07 -11.92
C VAL A 111 -1.30 7.36 -12.04
N ALA A 112 -0.92 8.39 -11.29
CA ALA A 112 -1.64 9.66 -11.27
C ALA A 112 -1.31 10.54 -12.49
N GLY A 113 -0.05 10.58 -12.93
CA GLY A 113 0.40 11.43 -14.03
C GLY A 113 -0.06 12.88 -13.86
N LYS A 114 -0.61 13.48 -14.91
CA LYS A 114 -1.18 14.84 -14.89
C LYS A 114 -2.36 15.03 -13.92
N GLY A 115 -2.94 13.95 -13.40
CA GLY A 115 -3.85 13.98 -12.27
C GLY A 115 -4.94 12.93 -12.27
N ILE A 116 -5.24 12.40 -11.08
CA ILE A 116 -6.37 11.51 -10.82
C ILE A 116 -7.04 11.89 -9.51
N VAL A 117 -8.37 11.80 -9.46
CA VAL A 117 -9.14 11.91 -8.21
C VAL A 117 -9.66 10.53 -7.86
N HIS A 118 -9.43 10.08 -6.63
CA HIS A 118 -9.82 8.74 -6.19
C HIS A 118 -10.26 8.69 -4.73
N SER A 119 -10.91 7.60 -4.36
CA SER A 119 -11.33 7.28 -3.00
C SER A 119 -11.06 5.82 -2.67
N GLU A 120 -10.65 5.57 -1.43
CA GLU A 120 -10.40 4.24 -0.87
C GLU A 120 -11.35 4.05 0.31
N ARG A 121 -12.29 3.11 0.18
CA ARG A 121 -13.36 2.88 1.17
C ARG A 121 -13.60 1.39 1.34
N GLU A 122 -14.35 0.98 2.34
CA GLU A 122 -14.90 -0.39 2.38
C GLU A 122 -16.26 -0.47 1.69
N ARG A 123 -16.60 -1.64 1.15
CA ARG A 123 -17.97 -1.91 0.70
C ARG A 123 -18.91 -2.07 1.89
N ASP A 124 -20.18 -1.76 1.69
CA ASP A 124 -21.21 -1.88 2.72
C ASP A 124 -21.28 -3.30 3.31
N GLU A 125 -21.08 -4.35 2.48
CA GLU A 125 -21.11 -5.73 2.98
C GLU A 125 -19.95 -6.02 3.94
N VAL A 126 -18.76 -5.48 3.67
CA VAL A 126 -17.59 -5.64 4.54
C VAL A 126 -17.78 -4.82 5.81
N ASN A 127 -18.21 -3.57 5.66
CA ASN A 127 -18.39 -2.66 6.78
C ASN A 127 -19.54 -3.08 7.72
N SER A 128 -20.53 -3.82 7.23
CA SER A 128 -21.69 -4.28 8.00
C SER A 128 -21.40 -5.32 9.09
N VAL A 129 -20.18 -5.89 9.11
CA VAL A 129 -19.74 -6.89 10.08
C VAL A 129 -18.40 -6.51 10.72
N PRO A 130 -18.06 -7.04 11.90
CA PRO A 130 -16.70 -6.91 12.43
C PRO A 130 -15.69 -7.50 11.46
N HIS A 131 -14.60 -6.77 11.20
CA HIS A 131 -13.58 -7.17 10.24
C HIS A 131 -12.22 -6.56 10.60
N SER A 132 -11.18 -7.03 9.92
CA SER A 132 -9.81 -6.58 10.11
C SER A 132 -9.26 -5.99 8.82
N LEU A 133 -8.26 -5.11 8.96
CA LEU A 133 -7.50 -4.57 7.84
C LEU A 133 -6.02 -4.51 8.20
N HIS A 134 -5.19 -5.03 7.30
CA HIS A 134 -3.73 -4.90 7.35
C HIS A 134 -3.17 -4.79 5.94
N GLY A 135 -2.31 -3.82 5.69
CA GLY A 135 -1.75 -3.59 4.37
C GLY A 135 -0.67 -2.51 4.33
N LEU A 136 -0.23 -2.18 3.13
CA LEU A 136 0.78 -1.17 2.84
C LEU A 136 0.25 -0.20 1.79
N GLN A 137 0.57 1.08 1.95
CA GLN A 137 0.37 2.14 0.97
C GLN A 137 1.72 2.81 0.70
N LEU A 138 2.22 2.71 -0.52
CA LEU A 138 3.49 3.30 -0.95
C LEU A 138 3.26 4.27 -2.09
N TRP A 139 4.01 5.37 -2.13
CA TRP A 139 4.02 6.26 -3.29
C TRP A 139 5.40 6.33 -3.93
N LEU A 140 5.38 6.24 -5.25
CA LEU A 140 6.54 6.35 -6.11
C LEU A 140 6.42 7.67 -6.88
N ALA A 141 7.40 8.56 -6.76
CA ALA A 141 7.49 9.74 -7.62
C ALA A 141 7.75 9.29 -9.06
N LEU A 142 7.01 9.84 -10.01
CA LEU A 142 7.26 9.58 -11.43
C LEU A 142 8.54 10.31 -11.86
N PRO A 143 9.30 9.77 -12.81
CA PRO A 143 10.37 10.53 -13.46
C PRO A 143 9.83 11.81 -14.12
N ASP A 144 10.65 12.86 -14.22
CA ASP A 144 10.29 14.15 -14.84
C ASP A 144 9.62 14.00 -16.22
N ALA A 145 10.10 13.06 -17.04
CA ALA A 145 9.56 12.81 -18.37
C ALA A 145 8.12 12.26 -18.37
N ASP A 146 7.70 11.71 -17.24
CA ASP A 146 6.45 10.98 -17.06
C ASP A 146 5.48 11.67 -16.08
N GLU A 147 5.85 12.80 -15.47
CA GLU A 147 5.02 13.50 -14.49
C GLU A 147 3.63 13.89 -15.04
N GLU A 148 3.52 14.16 -16.34
CA GLU A 148 2.33 14.70 -17.01
C GLU A 148 1.66 13.71 -17.97
N ILE A 149 1.96 12.41 -17.86
CA ILE A 149 1.27 11.37 -18.65
C ILE A 149 -0.21 11.25 -18.29
N GLU A 150 -0.96 10.55 -19.13
CA GLU A 150 -2.34 10.18 -18.78
C GLU A 150 -2.37 9.28 -17.54
N PRO A 151 -3.31 9.52 -16.60
CA PRO A 151 -3.52 8.63 -15.47
C PRO A 151 -3.92 7.22 -15.92
N ALA A 152 -3.55 6.21 -15.13
CA ALA A 152 -3.88 4.81 -15.38
C ALA A 152 -4.08 4.05 -14.07
N PHE A 153 -4.88 2.97 -14.12
CA PHE A 153 -5.10 2.07 -13.00
C PHE A 153 -4.87 0.63 -13.43
N TYR A 154 -4.11 -0.12 -12.64
CA TYR A 154 -3.82 -1.53 -12.86
C TYR A 154 -4.07 -2.31 -11.58
N HIS A 155 -4.80 -3.41 -11.71
CA HIS A 155 -5.05 -4.37 -10.64
C HIS A 155 -4.35 -5.68 -10.97
N TYR A 156 -3.54 -6.17 -10.02
CA TYR A 156 -2.82 -7.41 -10.11
C TYR A 156 -3.35 -8.34 -9.01
N PRO A 157 -4.18 -9.34 -9.34
CA PRO A 157 -4.64 -10.28 -8.34
C PRO A 157 -3.46 -11.10 -7.82
N SER A 158 -3.54 -11.57 -6.58
CA SER A 158 -2.48 -12.38 -5.96
C SER A 158 -2.04 -13.60 -6.78
N SER A 159 -2.92 -14.15 -7.62
CA SER A 159 -2.63 -15.25 -8.53
C SER A 159 -1.62 -14.90 -9.63
N ASP A 160 -1.51 -13.62 -9.97
CA ASP A 160 -0.71 -13.13 -11.09
C ASP A 160 0.66 -12.64 -10.63
N ILE A 161 0.89 -12.57 -9.31
CA ILE A 161 2.16 -12.15 -8.72
C ILE A 161 3.07 -13.37 -8.61
N PRO A 162 4.19 -13.42 -9.36
CA PRO A 162 5.14 -14.51 -9.24
C PRO A 162 5.69 -14.61 -7.83
N ALA A 163 5.74 -15.84 -7.30
CA ALA A 163 6.32 -16.11 -5.99
C ALA A 163 7.18 -17.37 -6.04
N VAL A 164 8.29 -17.32 -5.31
CA VAL A 164 9.19 -18.45 -5.09
C VAL A 164 9.24 -18.77 -3.61
N ASN A 165 9.52 -20.03 -3.28
CA ASN A 165 9.81 -20.44 -1.90
C ASN A 165 11.32 -20.59 -1.76
N LEU A 166 11.94 -19.78 -0.90
CA LEU A 166 13.36 -19.81 -0.58
C LEU A 166 13.50 -20.20 0.88
N GLU A 167 14.03 -21.40 1.15
CA GLU A 167 14.30 -21.88 2.51
C GLU A 167 13.08 -21.83 3.45
N GLY A 168 11.87 -22.05 2.92
CA GLY A 168 10.62 -21.98 3.68
C GLY A 168 9.95 -20.60 3.68
N VAL A 169 10.62 -19.57 3.15
CA VAL A 169 10.08 -18.20 3.04
C VAL A 169 9.46 -17.99 1.66
N LYS A 170 8.19 -17.58 1.63
CA LYS A 170 7.53 -17.17 0.39
C LYS A 170 7.99 -15.75 0.01
N VAL A 171 8.62 -15.61 -1.14
CA VAL A 171 9.07 -14.33 -1.69
C VAL A 171 8.28 -14.04 -2.95
N GLY A 172 7.50 -12.97 -2.94
CA GLY A 172 6.79 -12.44 -4.11
C GLY A 172 7.64 -11.39 -4.83
N SER A 173 7.65 -11.41 -6.16
CA SER A 173 8.26 -10.36 -6.98
C SER A 173 7.18 -9.62 -7.75
N PHE A 174 7.02 -8.32 -7.46
CA PHE A 174 6.14 -7.46 -8.23
C PHE A 174 6.97 -6.57 -9.15
N GLN A 175 6.82 -6.78 -10.46
CA GLN A 175 7.33 -5.89 -11.49
C GLN A 175 6.16 -5.52 -12.39
N PRO A 176 5.72 -4.25 -12.39
CA PRO A 176 4.63 -3.81 -13.24
C PRO A 176 4.96 -4.05 -14.70
N SER A 177 3.96 -4.47 -15.48
CA SER A 177 4.12 -4.69 -16.93
C SER A 177 4.37 -3.41 -17.72
N CYS A 178 4.40 -2.24 -17.08
CA CYS A 178 4.80 -0.98 -17.70
C CYS A 178 6.28 -0.68 -17.38
N PRO A 179 7.22 -0.95 -18.30
CA PRO A 179 8.66 -0.81 -18.05
C PRO A 179 9.16 0.64 -17.99
N LYS A 180 8.28 1.65 -18.09
CA LYS A 180 8.71 3.06 -18.23
C LYS A 180 9.01 3.76 -16.90
N TYR A 181 8.42 3.34 -15.79
CA TYR A 181 8.40 4.15 -14.56
C TYR A 181 9.33 3.65 -13.44
N TYR A 182 10.17 2.65 -13.72
CA TYR A 182 10.99 1.98 -12.70
C TYR A 182 12.43 1.85 -13.21
N ALA A 183 13.23 2.89 -13.01
CA ALA A 183 14.67 2.91 -13.23
C ALA A 183 15.36 3.63 -12.07
#